data_AF-A0A966WP47-F1
#
_entry.id   AF-A0A966WP47-F1
#
_cell.length_a   1.000
_cell.length_b   1.000
_cell.length_c   1.000
_cell.angle_alpha   90.00
_cell.angle_beta   90.00
_cell.angle_gamma   90.00
#
_symmetry.space_group_name_H-M   'P 1'
#
loop_
_entity.id
_entity.type
_entity.pdbx_description
1 polymer ?
#
loop_
_entity_poly.entity_id
_entity_poly.type
_entity_poly.pdbx_seq_one_letter_code
_entity_poly.pdbx_strand_id
1 'polypeptide(L)'
;MRGRREWDAVMGFGLKPAATVLALLLPLALALPIGRAWKALALLLALAGIFGMPAQSAKIGVVVGLAAFVLVRLGGTLTARGIALAAALSVLLTPLLLGAVLARNPDVSAMQGSAAHRVMIWDFTLARIAERPVLGWGMEAARAIPGGEEQIATADLLRFGLGSQREWFEAVRAQRLPLHTHNGALQIWLELGLVGALLAAAL
;
A
#
# COMPACT_ATOMS: atom_id res chain seq x y z
N MET A 1 19.50 10.57 -28.36
CA MET A 1 18.42 9.62 -27.95
C MET A 1 18.08 9.69 -26.44
N ARG A 2 18.11 10.86 -25.79
CA ARG A 2 17.74 11.02 -24.37
C ARG A 2 16.23 11.25 -24.14
N GLY A 3 15.51 11.80 -25.14
CA GLY A 3 14.10 12.16 -24.98
C GLY A 3 13.12 11.00 -24.82
N ARG A 4 13.31 9.84 -25.47
CA ARG A 4 12.32 8.74 -25.37
C ARG A 4 12.21 8.12 -23.97
N ARG A 5 13.33 7.99 -23.24
CA ARG A 5 13.33 7.40 -21.89
C ARG A 5 12.65 8.28 -20.84
N GLU A 6 12.74 9.60 -20.97
CA GLU A 6 12.06 10.53 -20.06
C GLU A 6 10.55 10.55 -20.29
N TRP A 7 10.10 10.42 -21.55
CA TRP A 7 8.68 10.32 -21.90
C TRP A 7 8.02 9.05 -21.35
N ASP A 8 8.70 7.91 -21.39
CA ASP A 8 8.20 6.64 -20.84
C ASP A 8 8.05 6.69 -19.31
N ALA A 9 8.97 7.38 -18.62
CA ALA A 9 8.96 7.51 -17.17
C ALA A 9 7.83 8.43 -16.67
N VAL A 10 7.60 9.57 -17.34
CA VAL A 10 6.56 10.54 -16.99
C VAL A 10 5.16 9.97 -17.26
N MET A 11 4.96 9.31 -18.40
CA MET A 11 3.71 8.61 -18.71
C MET A 11 3.46 7.45 -17.74
N GLY A 12 4.48 6.64 -17.45
CA GLY A 12 4.39 5.55 -16.47
C GLY A 12 4.04 6.02 -15.06
N PHE A 13 4.45 7.24 -14.67
CA PHE A 13 4.10 7.84 -13.38
C PHE A 13 2.65 8.36 -13.38
N GLY A 14 2.21 9.06 -14.43
CA GLY A 14 0.84 9.59 -14.55
C GLY A 14 -0.25 8.52 -14.74
N LEU A 15 0.09 7.38 -15.33
CA LEU A 15 -0.83 6.25 -15.52
C LEU A 15 -1.15 5.51 -14.22
N LYS A 16 -0.25 5.51 -13.22
CA LYS A 16 -0.47 4.81 -11.94
C LYS A 16 -1.65 5.40 -11.12
N PRO A 17 -1.77 6.73 -10.95
CA PRO A 17 -2.97 7.35 -10.38
C PRO A 17 -4.22 7.14 -11.23
N ALA A 18 -4.11 7.17 -12.57
CA ALA A 18 -5.25 7.02 -13.47
C ALA A 18 -5.98 5.68 -13.28
N ALA A 19 -5.25 4.58 -13.08
CA ALA A 19 -5.84 3.28 -12.74
C ALA A 19 -6.67 3.34 -11.44
N THR A 20 -6.20 4.09 -10.45
CA THR A 20 -6.87 4.22 -9.14
C THR A 20 -8.14 5.07 -9.26
N VAL A 21 -8.08 6.18 -10.00
CA VAL A 21 -9.24 7.03 -10.28
C VAL A 21 -10.30 6.24 -11.07
N LEU A 22 -9.89 5.49 -12.10
CA LEU A 22 -10.82 4.64 -12.86
C LEU A 22 -11.46 3.56 -11.98
N ALA A 23 -10.70 2.93 -11.08
CA ALA A 23 -11.23 1.95 -10.14
C ALA A 23 -12.26 2.57 -9.16
N LEU A 24 -12.02 3.80 -8.70
CA LEU A 24 -12.93 4.52 -7.78
C LEU A 24 -14.20 5.05 -8.46
N LEU A 25 -14.10 5.44 -9.73
CA LEU A 25 -15.25 5.94 -10.50
C LEU A 25 -16.14 4.81 -11.05
N LEU A 26 -15.63 3.58 -11.10
CA LEU A 26 -16.34 2.44 -11.65
C LEU A 26 -17.69 2.14 -10.95
N PRO A 27 -17.80 2.13 -9.60
CA PRO A 27 -19.08 1.97 -8.93
C PRO A 27 -20.08 3.10 -9.21
N LEU A 28 -19.59 4.34 -9.35
CA LEU A 28 -20.40 5.51 -9.70
C LEU A 28 -20.95 5.40 -11.13
N ALA A 29 -20.13 4.95 -12.09
CA ALA A 29 -20.56 4.69 -13.45
C ALA A 29 -21.64 3.59 -13.53
N LEU A 30 -21.57 2.59 -12.65
CA LEU A 30 -22.61 1.55 -12.53
C LEU A 30 -23.92 2.06 -11.89
N ALA A 31 -23.87 3.16 -11.13
CA ALA A 31 -25.05 3.80 -10.55
C ALA A 31 -25.82 4.71 -11.54
N LEU A 32 -25.19 5.10 -12.66
CA LEU A 32 -25.85 5.93 -13.68
C LEU A 32 -27.09 5.23 -14.27
N PRO A 33 -28.16 5.97 -14.63
CA PRO A 33 -29.38 5.42 -15.23
C PRO A 33 -29.19 5.10 -16.73
N ILE A 34 -28.06 4.46 -17.07
CA ILE A 34 -27.73 4.03 -18.43
C ILE A 34 -28.13 2.56 -18.66
N GLY A 35 -28.34 2.17 -19.92
CA GLY A 35 -28.70 0.80 -20.28
C GLY A 35 -27.65 -0.23 -19.85
N ARG A 36 -28.08 -1.48 -19.57
CA ARG A 36 -27.22 -2.57 -19.09
C ARG A 36 -25.99 -2.82 -19.99
N ALA A 37 -26.15 -2.67 -21.30
CA ALA A 37 -25.05 -2.80 -22.26
C ALA A 37 -23.96 -1.74 -22.06
N TRP A 38 -24.34 -0.49 -21.79
CA TRP A 38 -23.40 0.60 -21.53
C TRP A 38 -22.68 0.44 -20.18
N LYS A 39 -23.36 -0.09 -19.16
CA LYS A 39 -22.72 -0.47 -17.88
C LYS A 39 -21.68 -1.57 -18.08
N ALA A 40 -22.02 -2.60 -18.85
CA ALA A 40 -21.10 -3.69 -19.17
C ALA A 40 -19.88 -3.18 -19.98
N LEU A 41 -20.11 -2.31 -20.96
CA LEU A 41 -19.03 -1.71 -21.74
C LEU A 41 -18.11 -0.84 -20.88
N ALA A 42 -18.66 0.01 -20.01
CA ALA A 42 -17.88 0.84 -19.09
C ALA A 42 -17.03 -0.02 -18.14
N LEU A 43 -17.59 -1.11 -17.62
CA LEU A 43 -16.88 -2.07 -16.78
C LEU A 43 -15.74 -2.75 -17.53
N LEU A 44 -15.98 -3.21 -18.77
CA LEU A 44 -14.97 -3.85 -19.61
C LEU A 44 -13.83 -2.87 -19.95
N LEU A 45 -14.15 -1.63 -20.30
CA LEU A 45 -13.15 -0.60 -20.59
C LEU A 45 -12.32 -0.23 -19.36
N ALA A 46 -12.95 -0.12 -18.19
CA ALA A 46 -12.24 0.14 -16.94
C ALA A 46 -11.31 -1.02 -16.56
N LEU A 47 -11.78 -2.27 -16.67
CA LEU A 47 -10.94 -3.45 -16.45
C LEU A 47 -9.79 -3.50 -17.46
N ALA A 48 -10.05 -3.30 -18.75
CA ALA A 48 -9.02 -3.27 -19.78
C ALA A 48 -7.97 -2.18 -19.49
N GLY A 49 -8.40 -0.99 -19.07
CA GLY A 49 -7.52 0.11 -18.65
C GLY A 49 -6.65 -0.26 -17.45
N ILE A 50 -7.23 -0.79 -16.38
CA ILE A 50 -6.50 -1.17 -15.15
C ILE A 50 -5.49 -2.30 -15.44
N PHE A 51 -5.89 -3.33 -16.19
CA PHE A 51 -5.01 -4.46 -16.51
C PHE A 51 -3.94 -4.12 -17.54
N GLY A 52 -4.17 -3.13 -18.40
CA GLY A 52 -3.17 -2.58 -19.32
C GLY A 52 -2.08 -1.72 -18.66
N MET A 53 -2.29 -1.25 -17.42
CA MET A 53 -1.33 -0.38 -16.72
C MET A 53 -0.36 -1.17 -15.81
N PRO A 54 0.86 -0.67 -15.54
CA PRO A 54 1.82 -1.29 -14.62
C PRO A 54 1.49 -0.99 -13.13
N ALA A 55 0.24 -1.23 -12.73
CA ALA A 55 -0.29 -0.93 -11.40
C ALA A 55 -0.68 -2.22 -10.64
N GLN A 56 0.31 -2.96 -10.14
CA GLN A 56 0.08 -4.28 -9.51
C GLN A 56 -0.87 -4.21 -8.29
N SER A 57 -0.72 -3.20 -7.43
CA SER A 57 -1.62 -3.02 -6.28
C SER A 57 -3.07 -2.79 -6.69
N ALA A 58 -3.31 -2.04 -7.78
CA ALA A 58 -4.65 -1.81 -8.29
C ALA A 58 -5.29 -3.10 -8.84
N LYS A 59 -4.51 -3.92 -9.56
CA LYS A 59 -4.98 -5.22 -10.07
C LYS A 59 -5.36 -6.17 -8.93
N ILE A 60 -4.50 -6.29 -7.91
CA ILE A 60 -4.78 -7.09 -6.73
C ILE A 60 -6.02 -6.56 -6.01
N GLY A 61 -6.13 -5.24 -5.83
CA GLY A 61 -7.29 -4.61 -5.21
C GLY A 61 -8.61 -4.94 -5.91
N VAL A 62 -8.64 -4.89 -7.25
CA VAL A 62 -9.82 -5.27 -8.04
C VAL A 62 -10.16 -6.75 -7.86
N VAL A 63 -9.17 -7.65 -7.93
CA VAL A 63 -9.40 -9.10 -7.78
C VAL A 63 -9.92 -9.42 -6.38
N VAL A 64 -9.28 -8.89 -5.34
CA VAL A 64 -9.68 -9.10 -3.94
C VAL A 64 -11.06 -8.50 -3.67
N GLY A 65 -11.32 -7.29 -4.18
CA GLY A 65 -12.62 -6.63 -4.04
C GLY A 65 -13.75 -7.40 -4.73
N LEU A 66 -13.52 -7.90 -5.94
CA LEU A 66 -14.49 -8.73 -6.66
C LEU A 66 -14.74 -10.06 -5.95
N ALA A 67 -13.69 -10.71 -5.47
CA ALA A 67 -13.81 -11.93 -4.69
C ALA A 67 -14.63 -11.70 -3.41
N ALA A 68 -14.33 -10.64 -2.65
CA ALA A 68 -15.09 -10.26 -1.48
C ALA A 68 -16.57 -9.99 -1.80
N PHE A 69 -16.86 -9.27 -2.88
CA PHE A 69 -18.22 -9.01 -3.34
C PHE A 69 -18.98 -10.31 -3.65
N VAL A 70 -18.38 -11.23 -4.41
CA VAL A 70 -18.99 -12.52 -4.73
C VAL A 70 -19.24 -13.34 -3.47
N LEU A 71 -18.26 -13.42 -2.56
CA LEU A 71 -18.39 -14.14 -1.29
C LEU A 71 -19.53 -13.58 -0.43
N VAL A 72 -19.63 -12.25 -0.31
CA VAL A 72 -20.75 -11.61 0.40
C VAL A 72 -22.09 -11.89 -0.28
N ARG A 73 -22.13 -11.86 -1.61
CA ARG A 73 -23.38 -12.09 -2.36
C ARG A 73 -23.91 -13.52 -2.21
N LEU A 74 -23.01 -14.50 -2.05
CA LEU A 74 -23.33 -15.91 -1.87
C LEU A 74 -23.58 -16.29 -0.39
N GLY A 75 -22.77 -15.78 0.53
CA GLY A 75 -22.81 -16.13 1.96
C GLY A 75 -23.58 -15.16 2.86
N GLY A 76 -24.07 -14.04 2.32
CA GLY A 76 -24.92 -13.09 3.02
C GLY A 76 -24.23 -12.33 4.15
N THR A 77 -25.01 -11.94 5.17
CA THR A 77 -24.55 -11.04 6.25
C THR A 77 -23.45 -11.64 7.11
N LEU A 78 -23.43 -12.96 7.31
CA LEU A 78 -22.38 -13.60 8.13
C LEU A 78 -21.01 -13.48 7.46
N THR A 79 -20.94 -13.72 6.15
CA THR A 79 -19.71 -13.53 5.36
C THR A 79 -19.28 -12.08 5.33
N ALA A 80 -20.21 -11.13 5.19
CA ALA A 80 -19.90 -9.70 5.26
C ALA A 80 -19.28 -9.31 6.62
N ARG A 81 -19.88 -9.78 7.72
CA ARG A 81 -19.35 -9.56 9.08
C ARG A 81 -17.98 -10.19 9.27
N GLY A 82 -17.77 -11.40 8.75
CA GLY A 82 -16.47 -12.07 8.81
C GLY A 82 -15.38 -11.33 8.05
N ILE A 83 -15.67 -10.82 6.85
CA ILE A 83 -14.72 -10.01 6.07
C ILE A 83 -14.44 -8.68 6.78
N ALA A 84 -15.47 -8.01 7.31
CA ALA A 84 -15.29 -6.77 8.08
C ALA A 84 -14.43 -7.00 9.33
N LEU A 85 -14.70 -8.08 10.08
CA LEU A 85 -13.89 -8.45 11.24
C LEU A 85 -12.44 -8.76 10.83
N ALA A 86 -12.23 -9.50 9.74
CA ALA A 86 -10.89 -9.79 9.23
C ALA A 86 -10.14 -8.50 8.84
N ALA A 87 -10.83 -7.54 8.20
CA ALA A 87 -10.25 -6.25 7.85
C ALA A 87 -9.89 -5.43 9.11
N ALA A 88 -10.79 -5.35 10.09
CA ALA A 88 -10.55 -4.70 11.37
C ALA A 88 -9.36 -5.32 12.12
N LEU A 89 -9.33 -6.65 12.25
CA LEU A 89 -8.22 -7.37 12.87
C LEU A 89 -6.91 -7.16 12.11
N SER A 90 -6.95 -7.05 10.78
CA SER A 90 -5.75 -6.78 10.00
C SER A 90 -5.13 -5.43 10.37
N VAL A 91 -5.94 -4.38 10.54
CA VAL A 91 -5.48 -3.05 10.98
C VAL A 91 -4.90 -3.13 12.39
N LEU A 92 -5.61 -3.74 13.33
CA LEU A 92 -5.18 -3.85 14.73
C LEU A 92 -3.90 -4.68 14.88
N LEU A 93 -3.77 -5.77 14.15
CA LEU A 93 -2.66 -6.70 14.28
C LEU A 93 -1.49 -6.38 13.35
N THR A 94 -1.59 -5.34 12.50
CA THR A 94 -0.53 -5.01 11.52
C THR A 94 0.86 -4.89 12.16
N PRO A 95 1.07 -4.14 13.27
CA PRO A 95 2.41 -4.03 13.85
C PRO A 95 2.97 -5.37 14.33
N LEU A 96 2.12 -6.24 14.88
CA LEU A 96 2.50 -7.56 15.37
C LEU A 96 2.83 -8.51 14.22
N LEU A 97 1.99 -8.56 13.19
CA LEU A 97 2.17 -9.44 12.04
C LEU A 97 3.41 -9.05 11.23
N LEU A 98 3.57 -7.77 10.92
CA LEU A 98 4.76 -7.30 10.21
C LEU A 98 6.00 -7.39 11.08
N GLY A 99 5.93 -7.04 12.37
CA GLY A 99 7.05 -7.19 13.30
C GLY A 99 7.53 -8.64 13.38
N ALA A 100 6.62 -9.62 13.46
CA ALA A 100 6.97 -11.03 13.51
C ALA A 100 7.65 -11.54 12.21
N VAL A 101 7.26 -10.98 11.07
CA VAL A 101 7.88 -11.31 9.77
C VAL A 101 9.24 -10.63 9.65
N LEU A 102 9.34 -9.33 9.93
CA LEU A 102 10.56 -8.55 9.75
C LEU A 102 11.65 -8.89 10.78
N ALA A 103 11.28 -9.32 11.99
CA ALA A 103 12.23 -9.83 12.98
C ALA A 103 13.03 -11.06 12.49
N ARG A 104 12.56 -11.75 11.44
CA ARG A 104 13.27 -12.87 10.81
C ARG A 104 14.31 -12.43 9.77
N ASN A 105 14.44 -11.12 9.52
CA ASN A 105 15.33 -10.56 8.50
C ASN A 105 15.15 -11.26 7.14
N PRO A 106 13.93 -11.27 6.57
CA PRO A 106 13.66 -11.96 5.32
C PRO A 106 14.54 -11.40 4.20
N ASP A 107 15.05 -12.30 3.36
CA ASP A 107 15.71 -11.89 2.12
C ASP A 107 14.64 -11.39 1.13
N VAL A 108 14.72 -10.10 0.79
CA VAL A 108 13.80 -9.45 -0.16
C VAL A 108 14.52 -9.01 -1.44
N SER A 109 15.70 -9.57 -1.72
CA SER A 109 16.51 -9.30 -2.91
C SER A 109 15.80 -9.62 -4.23
N ALA A 110 14.83 -10.55 -4.22
CA ALA A 110 14.00 -10.87 -5.36
C ALA A 110 12.92 -9.82 -5.67
N MET A 111 12.65 -8.88 -4.74
CA MET A 111 11.66 -7.83 -4.94
C MET A 111 12.21 -6.71 -5.82
N GLN A 112 11.31 -6.03 -6.55
CA GLN A 112 11.66 -4.76 -7.20
C GLN A 112 12.10 -3.74 -6.15
N GLY A 113 13.07 -2.89 -6.48
CA GLY A 113 13.64 -1.91 -5.53
C GLY A 113 12.58 -1.09 -4.78
N SER A 114 11.53 -0.62 -5.47
CA SER A 114 10.44 0.12 -4.80
C SER A 114 9.59 -0.70 -3.82
N ALA A 115 9.48 -2.01 -4.01
CA ALA A 115 8.81 -2.91 -3.07
C ALA A 115 9.73 -3.26 -1.90
N ALA A 116 11.01 -3.53 -2.18
CA ALA A 116 12.03 -3.72 -1.15
C ALA A 116 12.18 -2.48 -0.25
N HIS A 117 12.15 -1.28 -0.82
CA HIS A 117 12.19 -0.03 -0.05
C HIS A 117 11.00 0.12 0.90
N ARG A 118 9.80 -0.34 0.53
CA ARG A 118 8.64 -0.36 1.44
C ARG A 118 8.88 -1.25 2.65
N VAL A 119 9.53 -2.40 2.48
CA VAL A 119 9.91 -3.28 3.60
C VAL A 119 10.82 -2.54 4.59
N MET A 120 11.79 -1.77 4.09
CA MET A 120 12.66 -0.94 4.93
C MET A 120 11.88 0.18 5.64
N ILE A 121 10.94 0.82 4.94
CA ILE A 121 10.07 1.84 5.52
C ILE A 121 9.25 1.23 6.67
N TRP A 122 8.71 0.03 6.49
CA TRP A 122 7.92 -0.65 7.50
C TRP A 122 8.75 -1.01 8.72
N ASP A 123 9.97 -1.50 8.52
CA ASP A 123 10.88 -1.79 9.63
C ASP A 123 11.17 -0.55 10.49
N PHE A 124 11.54 0.56 9.84
CA PHE A 124 11.74 1.85 10.52
C PHE A 124 10.47 2.32 11.23
N THR A 125 9.32 2.21 10.56
CA THR A 125 8.02 2.63 11.09
C THR A 125 7.64 1.84 12.33
N LEU A 126 7.88 0.51 12.35
CA LEU A 126 7.61 -0.33 13.51
C LEU A 126 8.46 0.08 14.72
N ALA A 127 9.74 0.41 14.50
CA ALA A 127 10.60 0.92 15.56
C ALA A 127 10.04 2.24 16.15
N ARG A 128 9.55 3.15 15.30
CA ARG A 128 8.91 4.40 15.75
C ARG A 128 7.57 4.14 16.45
N ILE A 129 6.74 3.22 15.97
CA ILE A 129 5.47 2.84 16.64
C ILE A 129 5.76 2.32 18.06
N ALA A 130 6.81 1.51 18.23
CA ALA A 130 7.16 0.94 19.53
C ALA A 130 7.53 2.01 20.58
N GLU A 131 7.98 3.19 20.16
CA GLU A 131 8.28 4.30 21.06
C GLU A 131 7.02 5.01 21.60
N ARG A 132 5.94 5.05 20.81
CA ARG A 132 4.68 5.72 21.17
C ARG A 132 3.44 4.89 20.76
N PRO A 133 3.27 3.66 21.31
CA PRO A 133 2.31 2.70 20.77
C PRO A 133 0.83 3.06 21.03
N VAL A 134 0.55 3.87 22.06
CA VAL A 134 -0.84 4.17 22.46
C VAL A 134 -1.41 5.36 21.71
N LEU A 135 -0.70 6.49 21.71
CA LEU A 135 -1.16 7.75 21.12
C LEU A 135 -0.52 8.09 19.78
N GLY A 136 0.54 7.38 19.39
CA GLY A 136 1.31 7.69 18.19
C GLY A 136 2.16 8.94 18.32
N TRP A 137 2.67 9.40 17.17
CA TRP A 137 3.55 10.57 17.04
C TRP A 137 2.83 11.88 16.73
N GLY A 138 1.51 11.82 16.51
CA GLY A 138 0.70 12.94 16.06
C GLY A 138 0.33 12.83 14.57
N MET A 139 -0.75 13.50 14.19
CA MET A 139 -1.23 13.58 12.81
C MET A 139 -0.17 14.25 11.92
N GLU A 140 0.03 13.70 10.71
CA GLU A 140 1.06 14.12 9.75
C GLU A 140 2.52 13.97 10.24
N ALA A 141 2.76 13.29 11.36
CA ALA A 141 4.11 13.13 11.92
C ALA A 141 5.06 12.38 10.97
N ALA A 142 4.55 11.53 10.07
CA ALA A 142 5.38 10.74 9.15
C ALA A 142 6.34 11.58 8.30
N ARG A 143 5.97 12.83 7.98
CA ARG A 143 6.78 13.75 7.14
C ARG A 143 7.96 14.38 7.86
N ALA A 144 7.90 14.46 9.18
CA ALA A 144 8.88 15.18 10.00
C ALA A 144 9.40 14.32 11.16
N ILE A 145 9.21 13.00 11.06
CA ILE A 145 9.58 12.08 12.13
C ILE A 145 11.11 12.01 12.23
N PRO A 146 11.69 12.06 13.44
CA PRO A 146 13.13 12.00 13.62
C PRO A 146 13.75 10.77 12.93
N GLY A 147 14.78 11.01 12.10
CA GLY A 147 15.48 9.98 11.34
C GLY A 147 14.74 9.48 10.09
N GLY A 148 13.56 10.00 9.76
CA GLY A 148 12.80 9.61 8.56
C GLY A 148 13.48 10.01 7.26
N GLU A 149 14.08 11.21 7.21
CA GLU A 149 14.78 11.74 6.03
C GLU A 149 16.18 11.13 5.81
N GLU A 150 16.70 10.37 6.78
CA GLU A 150 18.00 9.72 6.66
C GLU A 150 17.97 8.63 5.57
N GLN A 151 19.09 8.47 4.87
CA GLN A 151 19.23 7.40 3.87
C GLN A 151 19.31 6.03 4.54
N ILE A 152 18.83 5.00 3.84
CA ILE A 152 18.95 3.62 4.30
C ILE A 152 20.44 3.25 4.46
N ALA A 153 20.83 2.78 5.65
CA ALA A 153 22.22 2.44 5.91
C ALA A 153 22.61 1.14 5.18
N THR A 154 23.89 1.01 4.81
CA THR A 154 24.39 -0.22 4.16
C THR A 154 24.16 -1.46 5.03
N ALA A 155 24.28 -1.34 6.35
CA ALA A 155 23.99 -2.44 7.27
C ALA A 155 22.54 -2.92 7.17
N ASP A 156 21.58 -1.99 7.02
CA ASP A 156 20.17 -2.31 6.87
C ASP A 156 19.90 -3.00 5.52
N LEU A 157 20.56 -2.56 4.44
CA LEU A 157 20.46 -3.23 3.13
C LEU A 157 20.97 -4.68 3.21
N LEU A 158 22.13 -4.90 3.84
CA LEU A 158 22.69 -6.25 3.99
C LEU A 158 21.79 -7.14 4.85
N ARG A 159 21.15 -6.59 5.89
CA ARG A 159 20.24 -7.33 6.77
C ARG A 159 19.07 -7.97 6.00
N PHE A 160 18.58 -7.33 4.94
CA PHE A 160 17.48 -7.83 4.12
C PHE A 160 17.91 -8.39 2.75
N GLY A 161 19.19 -8.71 2.57
CA GLY A 161 19.71 -9.30 1.33
C GLY A 161 19.85 -8.32 0.15
N LEU A 162 19.68 -7.02 0.37
CA LEU A 162 19.61 -5.98 -0.67
C LEU A 162 20.99 -5.44 -1.10
N GLY A 163 22.08 -6.15 -0.79
CA GLY A 163 23.43 -5.75 -1.18
C GLY A 163 23.59 -5.54 -2.70
N SER A 164 22.96 -6.38 -3.51
CA SER A 164 22.95 -6.27 -4.97
C SER A 164 22.12 -5.10 -5.52
N GLN A 165 21.23 -4.53 -4.70
CA GLN A 165 20.37 -3.40 -5.08
C GLN A 165 20.90 -2.04 -4.58
N ARG A 166 22.08 -2.01 -3.94
CA ARG A 166 22.64 -0.80 -3.33
C ARG A 166 22.66 0.41 -4.28
N GLU A 167 23.11 0.22 -5.51
CA GLU A 167 23.17 1.29 -6.51
C GLU A 167 21.79 1.91 -6.78
N TRP A 168 20.72 1.10 -6.76
CA TRP A 168 19.35 1.60 -6.94
C TRP A 168 18.93 2.48 -5.76
N PHE A 169 19.18 2.05 -4.52
CA PHE A 169 18.85 2.80 -3.31
C PHE A 169 19.60 4.15 -3.24
N GLU A 170 20.87 4.16 -3.65
CA GLU A 170 21.69 5.37 -3.75
C GLU A 170 21.16 6.31 -4.86
N ALA A 171 20.86 5.77 -6.05
CA ALA A 171 20.37 6.54 -7.19
C ALA A 171 19.04 7.27 -6.91
N VAL A 172 18.13 6.64 -6.17
CA VAL A 172 16.84 7.25 -5.79
C VAL A 172 16.90 8.03 -4.48
N ARG A 173 18.07 8.06 -3.81
CA ARG A 173 18.27 8.65 -2.47
C ARG A 173 17.21 8.18 -1.48
N ALA A 174 17.04 6.86 -1.40
CA ALA A 174 16.00 6.22 -0.60
C ALA A 174 16.08 6.60 0.89
N GLN A 175 15.05 7.29 1.38
CA GLN A 175 14.89 7.70 2.77
C GLN A 175 14.24 6.60 3.62
N ARG A 176 14.49 6.58 4.93
CA ARG A 176 13.87 5.61 5.86
C ARG A 176 12.36 5.75 5.96
N LEU A 177 11.83 6.96 5.92
CA LEU A 177 10.41 7.25 5.82
C LEU A 177 10.23 8.63 5.17
N PRO A 178 9.91 8.70 3.86
CA PRO A 178 9.82 9.96 3.15
C PRO A 178 8.57 10.75 3.54
N LEU A 179 7.42 10.42 2.97
CA LEU A 179 6.16 11.14 3.22
C LEU A 179 5.15 10.33 4.03
N HIS A 180 5.07 9.03 3.76
CA HIS A 180 4.11 8.14 4.38
C HIS A 180 4.62 6.70 4.31
N THR A 181 4.04 5.83 5.15
CA THR A 181 4.50 4.45 5.39
C THR A 181 4.22 3.49 4.23
N HIS A 182 3.54 3.94 3.16
CA HIS A 182 2.98 3.09 2.09
C HIS A 182 2.11 1.91 2.57
N ASN A 183 1.62 1.97 3.81
CA ASN A 183 0.72 1.00 4.41
C ASN A 183 -0.26 1.76 5.34
N GLY A 184 -1.55 1.80 4.99
CA GLY A 184 -2.53 2.60 5.71
C GLY A 184 -2.66 2.24 7.19
N ALA A 185 -2.56 0.95 7.54
CA ALA A 185 -2.62 0.53 8.94
C ALA A 185 -1.38 1.00 9.71
N LEU A 186 -0.18 0.84 9.14
CA LEU A 186 1.04 1.39 9.76
C LEU A 186 1.01 2.91 9.87
N GLN A 187 0.41 3.63 8.90
CA GLN A 187 0.23 5.07 8.99
C GLN A 187 -0.62 5.45 10.20
N ILE A 188 -1.77 4.80 10.37
CA ILE A 188 -2.68 5.02 11.50
C ILE A 188 -1.96 4.73 12.82
N TRP A 189 -1.26 3.59 12.90
CA TRP A 189 -0.49 3.24 14.09
C TRP A 189 0.63 4.24 14.40
N LEU A 190 1.36 4.69 13.39
CA LEU A 190 2.47 5.64 13.58
C LEU A 190 1.96 6.97 14.11
N GLU A 191 0.90 7.51 13.51
CA GLU A 191 0.42 8.86 13.82
C GLU A 191 -0.51 8.89 15.04
N LEU A 192 -1.37 7.89 15.20
CA LEU A 192 -2.48 7.91 16.16
C LEU A 192 -2.43 6.74 17.17
N GLY A 193 -1.47 5.82 17.04
CA GLY A 193 -1.29 4.69 17.94
C GLY A 193 -2.48 3.73 17.99
N LEU A 194 -2.55 2.97 19.07
CA LEU A 194 -3.64 2.03 19.36
C LEU A 194 -5.00 2.73 19.37
N VAL A 195 -5.09 3.97 19.87
CA VAL A 195 -6.36 4.71 19.90
C VAL A 195 -6.90 4.92 18.49
N GLY A 196 -6.06 5.42 17.57
CA GLY A 196 -6.45 5.58 16.17
C GLY A 196 -6.73 4.25 15.48
N ALA A 197 -5.96 3.20 15.79
CA ALA A 197 -6.17 1.87 15.23
C ALA A 197 -7.52 1.27 15.66
N LEU A 198 -7.92 1.45 16.93
CA LEU A 198 -9.23 1.01 17.44
C LEU A 198 -10.38 1.78 16.78
N LEU A 199 -10.24 3.10 16.61
CA LEU A 199 -11.24 3.91 15.91
C LEU A 199 -11.36 3.50 14.45
N ALA A 200 -10.24 3.28 13.76
CA ALA A 200 -10.22 2.83 12.37
C ALA A 200 -10.82 1.43 12.19
N ALA A 201 -10.60 0.53 13.16
CA ALA A 201 -11.16 -0.82 13.15
C ALA A 201 -12.68 -0.87 13.45
N ALA A 202 -13.23 0.21 14.02
CA ALA A 202 -14.65 0.33 14.35
C ALA A 202 -15.51 0.94 13.21
N LEU A 203 -14.88 1.47 12.16
CA LEU A 203 -15.53 2.02 10.95
C LEU A 203 -15.88 0.91 9.95
#